data_AF-A0A955BQ54-F1
#
_entry.id   AF-A0A955BQ54-F1
#
_cell.length_a   1.000
_cell.length_b   1.000
_cell.length_c   1.000
_cell.angle_alpha   90.00
_cell.angle_beta   90.00
_cell.angle_gamma   90.00
#
_symmetry.space_group_name_H-M   'P 1'
#
loop_
_entity.id
_entity.type
_entity.pdbx_description
1 polymer ?
#
loop_
_entity_poly.entity_id
_entity_poly.type
_entity_poly.pdbx_seq_one_letter_code
_entity_poly.pdbx_strand_id
1 'polypeptide(L)'
;LGKAHGAANPGKYVGPEPEAAGLEEQGLGWKNTYQTGKGGDTITSGLEGAWTFTPVQWSNGYFTNLYGYDWELVKGPGGAWQWTPKNKAGAGTVPDAHDPSKKHAPMMFTTDLALKMDPVYGPISKRFYEHPDELNTAFAKAWYKLIHRDMGPVSRLLGPWVAEPQLWQDPVPAVDHPLIGEQEIAQLKGKILGSGLSLADL
;
A
#
# COMPACT_ATOMS: atom_id res chain seq x y z
N LEU A 1 0.25 -10.32 1.28
CA LEU A 1 0.68 -10.59 2.66
C LEU A 1 -0.48 -10.28 3.60
N GLY A 2 -0.54 -10.93 4.76
CA GLY A 2 -1.55 -10.66 5.79
C GLY A 2 -2.96 -11.11 5.42
N LYS A 3 -3.92 -10.55 6.14
CA LYS A 3 -5.37 -10.81 6.04
C LYS A 3 -6.17 -9.55 6.37
N ALA A 4 -7.44 -9.54 5.99
CA ALA A 4 -8.44 -8.60 6.48
C ALA A 4 -9.01 -9.05 7.84
N HIS A 5 -9.61 -8.14 8.60
CA HIS A 5 -10.22 -8.43 9.91
C HIS A 5 -11.65 -7.89 9.99
N GLY A 6 -12.59 -8.79 10.24
CA GLY A 6 -14.03 -8.60 10.21
C GLY A 6 -14.75 -9.78 10.86
N ALA A 7 -14.28 -10.21 12.03
CA ALA A 7 -14.86 -11.33 12.77
C ALA A 7 -16.35 -11.13 13.13
N ALA A 8 -16.79 -9.88 13.28
CA ALA A 8 -18.19 -9.48 13.44
C ALA A 8 -18.43 -8.04 12.96
N ASN A 9 -19.67 -7.57 13.05
CA ASN A 9 -20.09 -6.26 12.55
C ASN A 9 -19.38 -5.11 13.32
N PRO A 10 -18.56 -4.28 12.64
CA PRO A 10 -17.83 -3.21 13.31
C PRO A 10 -18.75 -2.18 13.96
N GLY A 11 -19.87 -1.82 13.33
CA GLY A 11 -20.80 -0.83 13.87
C GLY A 11 -21.55 -1.25 15.14
N LYS A 12 -21.41 -2.52 15.57
CA LYS A 12 -21.95 -3.01 16.84
C LYS A 12 -20.91 -3.15 17.94
N TYR A 13 -19.67 -3.47 17.57
CA TYR A 13 -18.67 -3.94 18.53
C TYR A 13 -17.43 -3.05 18.64
N VAL A 14 -17.17 -2.21 17.64
CA VAL A 14 -15.99 -1.33 17.60
C VAL A 14 -16.38 0.06 18.12
N GLY A 15 -15.70 0.49 19.18
CA GLY A 15 -15.87 1.80 19.79
C GLY A 15 -15.25 2.96 18.99
N PRO A 16 -15.23 4.17 19.57
CA PRO A 16 -14.70 5.37 18.93
C PRO A 16 -13.23 5.24 18.50
N GLU A 17 -12.86 5.98 17.46
CA GLU A 17 -11.48 6.17 17.01
C GLU A 17 -10.61 6.86 18.07
N PRO A 18 -9.26 6.86 17.94
CA PRO A 18 -8.35 7.35 18.98
C PRO A 18 -8.64 8.74 19.52
N GLU A 19 -9.01 9.70 18.65
CA GLU A 19 -9.28 11.09 19.06
C GLU A 19 -10.60 11.27 19.83
N ALA A 20 -11.51 10.29 19.74
CA ALA A 20 -12.78 10.28 20.45
C ALA A 20 -12.84 9.22 21.57
N ALA A 21 -11.75 8.47 21.76
CA ALA A 21 -11.63 7.47 22.82
C ALA A 21 -11.42 8.11 24.19
N GLY A 22 -11.78 7.38 25.25
CA GLY A 22 -11.51 7.81 26.62
C GLY A 22 -10.00 7.91 26.91
N LEU A 23 -9.62 8.79 27.83
CA LEU A 23 -8.22 8.99 28.23
C LEU A 23 -7.56 7.69 28.73
N GLU A 24 -8.34 6.79 29.30
CA GLU A 24 -7.92 5.46 29.75
C GLU A 24 -7.41 4.55 28.62
N GLU A 25 -7.77 4.82 27.36
CA GLU A 25 -7.27 4.08 26.19
C GLU A 25 -5.88 4.55 25.73
N GLN A 26 -5.33 5.60 26.36
CA GLN A 26 -3.94 6.05 26.20
C GLN A 26 -3.53 6.31 24.73
N GLY A 27 -4.40 6.98 23.98
CA GLY A 27 -4.17 7.32 22.57
C GLY A 27 -4.44 6.17 21.61
N LEU A 28 -4.97 5.04 22.10
CA LEU A 28 -5.56 4.00 21.26
C LEU A 28 -7.06 4.25 21.07
N GLY A 29 -7.64 3.58 20.08
CA GLY A 29 -9.07 3.64 19.78
C GLY A 29 -9.55 2.35 19.12
N TRP A 30 -10.76 2.38 18.58
CA TRP A 30 -11.45 1.23 17.99
C TRP A 30 -11.54 0.04 18.94
N LYS A 31 -11.77 0.31 20.23
CA LYS A 31 -11.90 -0.72 21.26
C LYS A 31 -12.95 -1.74 20.84
N ASN A 32 -12.53 -2.99 20.71
CA ASN A 32 -13.38 -4.06 20.23
C ASN A 32 -13.98 -4.84 21.40
N THR A 33 -15.31 -4.84 21.49
CA THR A 33 -16.08 -5.54 22.53
C THR A 33 -16.59 -6.93 22.09
N TYR A 34 -16.30 -7.34 20.85
CA TYR A 34 -16.66 -8.66 20.36
C TYR A 34 -15.76 -9.74 20.96
N GLN A 35 -16.34 -10.62 21.77
CA GLN A 35 -15.64 -11.74 22.42
C GLN A 35 -14.34 -11.27 23.11
N THR A 36 -13.16 -11.75 22.69
CA THR A 36 -11.89 -11.34 23.28
C THR A 36 -11.41 -9.96 22.81
N GLY A 37 -12.00 -9.42 21.73
CA GLY A 37 -11.64 -8.16 21.11
C GLY A 37 -10.37 -8.20 20.26
N LYS A 38 -9.66 -9.34 20.20
CA LYS A 38 -8.33 -9.47 19.59
C LYS A 38 -8.11 -10.86 19.00
N GLY A 39 -6.99 -11.05 18.31
CA GLY A 39 -6.65 -12.33 17.69
C GLY A 39 -7.73 -12.78 16.69
N GLY A 40 -8.29 -13.98 16.88
CA GLY A 40 -9.36 -14.51 16.04
C GLY A 40 -10.64 -13.65 16.02
N ASP A 41 -10.84 -12.81 17.03
CA ASP A 41 -12.01 -11.93 17.18
C ASP A 41 -11.75 -10.49 16.70
N THR A 42 -10.61 -10.25 16.04
CA THR A 42 -10.21 -8.91 15.59
C THR A 42 -11.18 -8.38 14.54
N ILE A 43 -11.54 -7.10 14.65
CA ILE A 43 -12.35 -6.36 13.69
C ILE A 43 -11.60 -5.10 13.30
N THR A 44 -11.48 -4.83 12.00
CA THR A 44 -10.85 -3.60 11.48
C THR A 44 -11.69 -3.05 10.34
N SER A 45 -11.60 -3.63 9.14
CA SER A 45 -12.38 -3.16 7.98
C SER A 45 -13.79 -3.73 7.92
N GLY A 46 -14.05 -4.81 8.67
CA GLY A 46 -15.30 -5.59 8.57
C GLY A 46 -15.29 -6.62 7.43
N LEU A 47 -14.25 -6.64 6.60
CA LEU A 47 -13.94 -7.70 5.64
C LEU A 47 -13.07 -8.76 6.32
N GLU A 48 -13.26 -10.04 6.01
CA GLU A 48 -12.61 -11.13 6.74
C GLU A 48 -11.94 -12.15 5.81
N GLY A 49 -10.72 -12.57 6.17
CA GLY A 49 -9.99 -13.64 5.50
C GLY A 49 -8.70 -13.18 4.84
N ALA A 50 -7.91 -14.15 4.35
CA ALA A 50 -6.62 -13.90 3.72
C ALA A 50 -6.68 -14.14 2.20
N TRP A 51 -5.83 -13.41 1.47
CA TRP A 51 -5.74 -13.54 0.02
C TRP A 51 -4.92 -14.74 -0.45
N THR A 52 -3.94 -15.18 0.34
CA THR A 52 -2.93 -16.18 -0.06
C THR A 52 -2.87 -17.35 0.92
N PHE A 53 -2.39 -18.50 0.46
CA PHE A 53 -2.17 -19.69 1.30
C PHE A 53 -0.97 -19.54 2.25
N THR A 54 -0.07 -18.61 1.95
CA THR A 54 1.11 -18.26 2.75
C THR A 54 1.07 -16.79 3.14
N PRO A 55 0.19 -16.36 4.07
CA PRO A 55 -0.03 -14.93 4.35
C PRO A 55 1.22 -14.18 4.82
N VAL A 56 2.20 -14.88 5.39
CA VAL A 56 3.43 -14.32 5.96
C VAL A 56 4.65 -14.49 5.06
N GLN A 57 4.49 -14.94 3.81
CA GLN A 57 5.60 -15.15 2.88
C GLN A 57 5.33 -14.43 1.55
N TRP A 58 6.36 -13.72 1.06
CA TRP A 58 6.32 -13.14 -0.27
C TRP A 58 6.22 -14.26 -1.32
N SER A 59 5.22 -14.15 -2.19
CA SER A 59 4.93 -15.15 -3.23
C SER A 59 4.02 -14.53 -4.28
N ASN A 60 3.90 -15.18 -5.44
CA ASN A 60 2.88 -14.82 -6.42
C ASN A 60 1.47 -15.36 -6.07
N GLY A 61 1.26 -15.85 -4.84
CA GLY A 61 0.03 -16.52 -4.41
C GLY A 61 -1.23 -15.66 -4.55
N TYR A 62 -1.11 -14.33 -4.48
CA TYR A 62 -2.22 -13.41 -4.71
C TYR A 62 -2.76 -13.54 -6.15
N PHE A 63 -1.88 -13.41 -7.15
CA PHE A 63 -2.28 -13.53 -8.56
C PHE A 63 -2.64 -14.97 -8.93
N THR A 64 -1.95 -15.97 -8.37
CA THR A 64 -2.32 -17.38 -8.52
C THR A 64 -3.76 -17.63 -8.09
N ASN A 65 -4.20 -17.05 -6.97
CA ASN A 65 -5.57 -17.20 -6.51
C ASN A 65 -6.55 -16.38 -7.36
N LEU A 66 -6.22 -15.12 -7.67
CA LEU A 66 -7.07 -14.22 -8.44
C LEU A 66 -7.45 -14.82 -9.81
N TYR A 67 -6.48 -15.43 -10.49
CA TYR A 67 -6.67 -16.07 -11.79
C TYR A 67 -7.06 -17.55 -11.72
N GLY A 68 -6.69 -18.26 -10.66
CA GLY A 68 -6.93 -19.70 -10.50
C GLY A 68 -8.35 -20.07 -10.05
N TYR A 69 -9.14 -19.10 -9.59
CA TYR A 69 -10.53 -19.32 -9.18
C TYR A 69 -11.51 -18.42 -9.93
N ASP A 70 -12.74 -18.93 -10.06
CA ASP A 70 -13.92 -18.11 -10.29
C ASP A 70 -14.48 -17.63 -8.95
N TRP A 71 -14.99 -16.41 -8.93
CA TRP A 71 -15.37 -15.72 -7.70
C TRP A 71 -16.88 -15.46 -7.65
N GLU A 72 -17.48 -15.63 -6.47
CA GLU A 72 -18.86 -15.25 -6.19
C GLU A 72 -18.95 -14.27 -5.01
N LEU A 73 -19.91 -13.36 -5.10
CA LEU A 73 -20.12 -12.30 -4.13
C LEU A 73 -20.84 -12.85 -2.90
N VAL A 74 -20.30 -12.58 -1.71
CA VAL A 74 -20.86 -12.99 -0.43
C VAL A 74 -20.76 -11.87 0.61
N LYS A 75 -21.55 -11.97 1.68
CA LYS A 75 -21.32 -11.17 2.89
C LYS A 75 -20.46 -11.96 3.86
N GLY A 76 -19.33 -11.38 4.27
CA GLY A 76 -18.47 -11.95 5.31
C GLY A 76 -19.11 -11.88 6.71
N PRO A 77 -18.44 -12.42 7.74
CA PRO A 77 -18.92 -12.39 9.13
C PRO A 77 -19.16 -10.98 9.66
N GLY A 78 -18.37 -10.00 9.20
CA GLY A 78 -18.57 -8.58 9.51
C GLY A 78 -19.72 -7.91 8.77
N GLY A 79 -20.42 -8.63 7.89
CA GLY A 79 -21.53 -8.12 7.08
C GLY A 79 -21.11 -7.31 5.84
N ALA A 80 -19.81 -7.16 5.60
CA ALA A 80 -19.26 -6.49 4.42
C ALA A 80 -19.26 -7.40 3.18
N TRP A 81 -19.38 -6.78 2.00
CA TRP A 81 -19.30 -7.47 0.72
C TRP A 81 -17.87 -7.88 0.38
N GLN A 82 -17.65 -9.16 0.11
CA GLN A 82 -16.37 -9.72 -0.32
C GLN A 82 -16.61 -10.89 -1.28
N TRP A 83 -15.55 -11.45 -1.83
CA TRP A 83 -15.61 -12.53 -2.80
C TRP A 83 -14.96 -13.79 -2.27
N THR A 84 -15.62 -14.92 -2.48
CA THR A 84 -15.12 -16.27 -2.18
C THR A 84 -14.99 -17.06 -3.48
N PRO A 85 -14.09 -18.06 -3.57
CA PRO A 85 -14.08 -18.97 -4.70
C PRO A 85 -15.40 -19.72 -4.82
N LYS A 86 -15.93 -19.82 -6.04
CA LYS A 86 -17.14 -20.57 -6.36
C LYS A 86 -16.99 -22.05 -6.01
N ASN A 87 -18.12 -22.71 -5.78
CA ASN A 87 -18.19 -24.17 -5.57
C ASN A 87 -17.31 -24.68 -4.42
N LYS A 88 -17.05 -23.83 -3.41
CA LYS A 88 -16.13 -24.13 -2.29
C LYS A 88 -14.70 -24.47 -2.75
N ALA A 89 -14.29 -23.99 -3.92
CA ALA A 89 -12.91 -24.15 -4.37
C ALA A 89 -11.94 -23.51 -3.36
N GLY A 90 -10.76 -24.09 -3.20
CA GLY A 90 -9.78 -23.59 -2.23
C GLY A 90 -10.16 -23.72 -0.76
N ALA A 91 -11.28 -24.37 -0.39
CA ALA A 91 -11.61 -24.62 1.01
C ALA A 91 -10.49 -25.43 1.69
N GLY A 92 -10.08 -25.00 2.89
CA GLY A 92 -9.05 -25.69 3.68
C GLY A 92 -7.61 -25.47 3.19
N THR A 93 -7.37 -24.47 2.34
CA THR A 93 -6.03 -24.18 1.79
C THR A 93 -5.31 -23.07 2.53
N VAL A 94 -6.04 -22.16 3.16
CA VAL A 94 -5.48 -21.04 3.93
C VAL A 94 -5.46 -21.42 5.42
N PRO A 95 -4.31 -21.38 6.11
CA PRO A 95 -4.28 -21.61 7.55
C PRO A 95 -4.99 -20.49 8.31
N ASP A 96 -5.65 -20.82 9.41
CA ASP A 96 -6.15 -19.80 10.34
C ASP A 96 -4.99 -19.05 11.01
N ALA A 97 -5.21 -17.79 11.35
CA ALA A 97 -4.17 -16.91 11.91
C ALA A 97 -3.82 -17.24 13.38
N HIS A 98 -4.73 -17.88 14.12
CA HIS A 98 -4.59 -18.09 15.57
C HIS A 98 -4.91 -19.51 16.02
N ASP A 99 -5.61 -20.30 15.21
CA ASP A 99 -6.01 -21.68 15.53
C ASP A 99 -5.43 -22.69 14.54
N PRO A 100 -4.40 -23.46 14.90
CA PRO A 100 -3.73 -24.40 13.98
C PRO A 100 -4.65 -25.55 13.52
N SER A 101 -5.78 -25.77 14.18
CA SER A 101 -6.78 -26.78 13.77
C SER A 101 -7.73 -26.29 12.68
N LYS A 102 -7.77 -24.98 12.42
CA LYS A 102 -8.70 -24.36 11.47
C LYS A 102 -8.01 -23.98 10.17
N LYS A 103 -8.78 -24.06 9.10
CA LYS A 103 -8.39 -23.63 7.76
C LYS A 103 -9.58 -23.01 7.03
N HIS A 104 -9.28 -22.13 6.08
CA HIS A 104 -10.23 -21.31 5.35
C HIS A 104 -10.04 -21.44 3.84
N ALA A 105 -11.01 -20.92 3.08
CA ALA A 105 -10.80 -20.57 1.69
C ALA A 105 -10.09 -19.20 1.58
N PRO A 106 -9.34 -18.92 0.51
CA PRO A 106 -8.88 -17.57 0.23
C PRO A 106 -10.06 -16.66 -0.08
N MET A 107 -9.85 -15.35 0.02
CA MET A 107 -10.86 -14.36 -0.29
C MET A 107 -10.28 -13.25 -1.18
N MET A 108 -11.16 -12.50 -1.87
CA MET A 108 -10.81 -11.29 -2.62
C MET A 108 -11.79 -10.16 -2.31
N PHE A 109 -11.33 -8.92 -2.37
CA PHE A 109 -12.18 -7.73 -2.37
C PHE A 109 -12.68 -7.42 -3.78
N THR A 110 -13.70 -6.55 -3.86
CA THR A 110 -14.12 -5.99 -5.14
C THR A 110 -12.99 -5.21 -5.83
N THR A 111 -12.14 -4.52 -5.05
CA THR A 111 -10.94 -3.83 -5.58
C THR A 111 -9.90 -4.79 -6.13
N ASP A 112 -9.80 -6.01 -5.58
CA ASP A 112 -8.91 -7.05 -6.10
C ASP A 112 -9.42 -7.59 -7.44
N LEU A 113 -10.74 -7.86 -7.55
CA LEU A 113 -11.31 -8.29 -8.82
C LEU A 113 -11.21 -7.21 -9.91
N ALA A 114 -11.22 -5.93 -9.55
CA ALA A 114 -11.00 -4.85 -10.51
C ALA A 114 -9.66 -5.01 -11.25
N LEU A 115 -8.61 -5.54 -10.59
CA LEU A 115 -7.31 -5.80 -11.21
C LEU A 115 -7.33 -6.90 -12.28
N LYS A 116 -8.32 -7.80 -12.22
CA LYS A 116 -8.56 -8.85 -13.23
C LYS A 116 -9.53 -8.39 -14.33
N MET A 117 -10.54 -7.62 -13.97
CA MET A 117 -11.70 -7.34 -14.81
C MET A 117 -11.56 -6.06 -15.65
N ASP A 118 -10.79 -5.08 -15.18
CA ASP A 118 -10.59 -3.82 -15.88
C ASP A 118 -9.74 -4.00 -17.17
N PRO A 119 -10.08 -3.34 -18.29
CA PRO A 119 -9.36 -3.52 -19.56
C PRO A 119 -7.91 -3.02 -19.55
N VAL A 120 -7.53 -2.14 -18.61
CA VAL A 120 -6.15 -1.65 -18.45
C VAL A 120 -5.42 -2.45 -17.38
N TYR A 121 -6.02 -2.66 -16.21
CA TYR A 121 -5.36 -3.42 -15.13
C TYR A 121 -5.30 -4.93 -15.41
N GLY A 122 -6.28 -5.49 -16.11
CA GLY A 122 -6.35 -6.92 -16.45
C GLY A 122 -5.11 -7.41 -17.17
N PRO A 123 -4.72 -6.80 -18.31
CA PRO A 123 -3.48 -7.16 -19.02
C PRO A 123 -2.21 -7.01 -18.18
N ILE A 124 -2.11 -5.96 -17.34
CA ILE A 124 -0.96 -5.74 -16.46
C ILE A 124 -0.88 -6.84 -15.40
N SER A 125 -1.99 -7.12 -14.73
CA SER A 125 -2.11 -8.13 -13.69
C SER A 125 -1.87 -9.54 -14.24
N LYS A 126 -2.37 -9.83 -15.45
CA LYS A 126 -2.13 -11.11 -16.11
C LYS A 126 -0.65 -11.28 -16.46
N ARG A 127 0.01 -10.21 -16.91
CA ARG A 127 1.46 -10.23 -17.13
C ARG A 127 2.23 -10.50 -15.84
N PHE A 128 1.86 -9.90 -14.71
CA PHE A 128 2.47 -10.18 -13.41
C PHE A 128 2.17 -11.59 -12.88
N TYR A 129 1.00 -12.14 -13.22
CA TYR A 129 0.69 -13.54 -12.96
C TYR A 129 1.63 -14.49 -13.72
N GLU A 130 1.83 -14.25 -15.02
CA GLU A 130 2.66 -15.07 -15.91
C GLU A 130 4.17 -14.83 -15.72
N HIS A 131 4.55 -13.63 -15.24
CA HIS A 131 5.94 -13.18 -15.06
C HIS A 131 6.16 -12.57 -13.65
N PRO A 132 6.30 -13.40 -12.60
CA PRO A 132 6.42 -12.92 -11.21
C PRO A 132 7.63 -12.01 -10.95
N ASP A 133 8.72 -12.16 -11.70
CA ASP A 133 9.92 -11.32 -11.51
C ASP A 133 9.69 -9.87 -11.96
N GLU A 134 8.80 -9.66 -12.92
CA GLU A 134 8.39 -8.31 -13.32
C GLU A 134 7.54 -7.65 -12.24
N LEU A 135 6.67 -8.42 -11.56
CA LEU A 135 5.96 -7.95 -10.38
C LEU A 135 6.94 -7.58 -9.26
N ASN A 136 7.92 -8.43 -8.97
CA ASN A 136 8.92 -8.16 -7.94
C ASN A 136 9.63 -6.83 -8.18
N THR A 137 10.06 -6.60 -9.42
CA THR A 137 10.73 -5.36 -9.84
C THR A 137 9.79 -4.15 -9.75
N ALA A 138 8.58 -4.26 -10.29
CA ALA A 138 7.61 -3.17 -10.31
C ALA A 138 7.15 -2.81 -8.89
N PHE A 139 6.84 -3.80 -8.06
CA PHE A 139 6.42 -3.62 -6.68
C PHE A 139 7.53 -2.97 -5.84
N ALA A 140 8.79 -3.42 -5.98
CA ALA A 140 9.91 -2.81 -5.26
C ALA A 140 10.08 -1.32 -5.61
N LYS A 141 10.03 -0.97 -6.91
CA LYS A 141 10.13 0.43 -7.37
C LYS A 141 8.93 1.27 -6.94
N ALA A 142 7.72 0.72 -7.05
CA ALA A 142 6.49 1.41 -6.68
C ALA A 142 6.41 1.64 -5.16
N TRP A 143 6.82 0.66 -4.35
CA TRP A 143 6.90 0.78 -2.89
C TRP A 143 7.94 1.81 -2.48
N TYR A 144 9.15 1.77 -3.07
CA TYR A 144 10.18 2.78 -2.84
C TYR A 144 9.65 4.18 -3.16
N LYS A 145 9.01 4.37 -4.33
CA LYS A 145 8.37 5.65 -4.67
C LYS A 145 7.30 6.04 -3.67
N LEU A 146 6.39 5.12 -3.30
CA LEU A 146 5.26 5.40 -2.41
C LEU A 146 5.70 6.03 -1.09
N ILE A 147 6.75 5.49 -0.48
CA ILE A 147 7.21 5.91 0.86
C ILE A 147 8.28 7.01 0.84
N HIS A 148 8.67 7.51 -0.34
CA HIS A 148 9.66 8.59 -0.48
C HIS A 148 9.19 9.76 -1.36
N ARG A 149 8.02 9.66 -2.03
CA ARG A 149 7.51 10.67 -2.99
C ARG A 149 7.28 12.06 -2.40
N ASP A 150 7.14 12.16 -1.09
CA ASP A 150 6.93 13.41 -0.34
C ASP A 150 8.20 13.93 0.34
N MET A 151 9.35 13.25 0.15
CA MET A 151 10.62 13.66 0.73
C MET A 151 11.33 14.74 -0.09
N GLY A 152 10.84 15.10 -1.27
CA GLY A 152 11.45 16.13 -2.12
C GLY A 152 12.80 15.67 -2.73
N PRO A 153 13.80 16.58 -2.85
CA PRO A 153 15.07 16.26 -3.49
C PRO A 153 15.81 15.10 -2.80
N VAL A 154 16.54 14.31 -3.61
CA VAL A 154 17.33 13.16 -3.13
C VAL A 154 18.33 13.52 -2.03
N SER A 155 18.80 14.77 -1.99
CA SER A 155 19.72 15.28 -0.94
C SER A 155 19.13 15.28 0.48
N ARG A 156 17.81 15.13 0.62
CA ARG A 156 17.14 14.95 1.92
C ARG A 156 17.10 13.50 2.40
N LEU A 157 17.41 12.53 1.54
CA LEU A 157 17.45 11.12 1.90
C LEU A 157 18.76 10.81 2.62
N LEU A 158 18.68 10.12 3.76
CA LEU A 158 19.83 9.87 4.63
C LEU A 158 20.02 8.36 4.88
N GLY A 159 21.26 7.96 5.10
CA GLY A 159 21.63 6.58 5.46
C GLY A 159 22.18 5.74 4.30
N PRO A 160 22.66 4.51 4.58
CA PRO A 160 23.39 3.70 3.62
C PRO A 160 22.50 2.97 2.60
N TRP A 161 21.18 3.08 2.71
CA TRP A 161 20.21 2.35 1.88
C TRP A 161 19.47 3.27 0.89
N VAL A 162 19.96 4.48 0.69
CA VAL A 162 19.42 5.40 -0.32
C VAL A 162 19.76 4.85 -1.71
N ALA A 163 18.74 4.62 -2.53
CA ALA A 163 18.93 4.21 -3.92
C ALA A 163 19.39 5.38 -4.79
N GLU A 164 19.89 5.08 -5.99
CA GLU A 164 20.21 6.10 -6.99
C GLU A 164 19.01 7.01 -7.30
N PRO A 165 19.22 8.30 -7.64
CA PRO A 165 18.16 9.24 -7.93
C PRO A 165 17.19 8.72 -9.00
N GLN A 166 15.89 8.77 -8.69
CA GLN A 166 14.81 8.34 -9.57
C GLN A 166 14.19 9.55 -10.28
N LEU A 167 13.67 9.37 -11.50
CA LEU A 167 13.09 10.47 -12.28
C LEU A 167 11.98 11.25 -11.54
N TRP A 168 11.17 10.57 -10.72
CA TRP A 168 10.08 11.21 -9.96
C TRP A 168 10.58 12.08 -8.79
N GLN A 169 11.88 12.07 -8.49
CA GLN A 169 12.52 12.94 -7.49
C GLN A 169 13.03 14.24 -8.12
N ASP A 170 12.77 14.46 -9.41
CA ASP A 170 13.22 15.62 -10.19
C ASP A 170 14.72 15.92 -9.99
N PRO A 171 15.61 14.94 -10.27
CA PRO A 171 17.03 15.10 -10.00
C PRO A 171 17.64 16.20 -10.87
N VAL A 172 18.46 17.04 -10.25
CA VAL A 172 19.29 18.04 -10.94
C VAL A 172 20.73 17.55 -11.03
N PRO A 173 21.49 17.95 -12.07
CA PRO A 173 22.90 17.61 -12.17
C PRO A 173 23.70 18.04 -10.95
N ALA A 174 24.72 17.26 -10.60
CA ALA A 174 25.69 17.68 -9.61
C ALA A 174 26.46 18.91 -10.11
N VAL A 175 26.86 19.78 -9.18
CA VAL A 175 27.76 20.90 -9.49
C VAL A 175 29.14 20.33 -9.83
N ASP A 176 29.62 20.59 -11.04
CA ASP A 176 30.90 20.10 -11.57
C ASP A 176 31.93 21.24 -11.81
N HIS A 177 31.60 22.45 -11.38
CA HIS A 177 32.43 23.64 -11.52
C HIS A 177 32.48 24.48 -10.23
N PRO A 178 33.46 25.39 -10.07
CA PRO A 178 33.47 26.34 -8.97
C PRO A 178 32.21 27.21 -8.96
N LEU A 179 31.64 27.42 -7.78
CA LEU A 179 30.54 28.38 -7.61
C LEU A 179 31.10 29.81 -7.58
N ILE A 180 30.31 30.76 -8.08
CA ILE A 180 30.65 32.18 -8.08
C ILE A 180 30.79 32.73 -6.65
N GLY A 181 31.73 33.64 -6.44
CA GLY A 181 31.96 34.32 -5.17
C GLY A 181 31.23 35.66 -5.07
N GLU A 182 31.46 36.39 -3.99
CA GLU A 182 30.78 37.66 -3.71
C GLU A 182 31.00 38.72 -4.80
N GLN A 183 32.22 38.79 -5.35
CA GLN A 183 32.56 39.75 -6.41
C GLN A 183 31.83 39.42 -7.72
N GLU A 184 31.80 38.16 -8.14
CA GLU A 184 31.09 37.73 -9.34
C GLU A 184 29.58 37.89 -9.20
N ILE A 185 29.01 37.58 -8.02
CA ILE A 185 27.58 37.80 -7.72
C ILE A 185 27.23 39.29 -7.88
N ALA A 186 28.03 40.21 -7.32
CA ALA A 186 27.79 41.65 -7.44
C ALA A 186 27.86 42.12 -8.90
N GLN A 187 28.86 41.66 -9.65
CA GLN A 187 29.01 41.98 -11.07
C GLN A 187 27.81 41.47 -11.91
N LEU A 188 27.33 40.25 -11.66
CA LEU A 188 26.19 39.67 -12.39
C LEU A 188 24.88 40.39 -12.08
N LYS A 189 24.61 40.74 -10.82
CA LYS A 189 23.43 41.55 -10.45
C LYS A 189 23.42 42.90 -11.18
N GLY A 190 24.57 43.58 -11.27
CA GLY A 190 24.70 44.82 -12.03
C GLY A 190 24.41 44.65 -13.52
N LYS A 191 24.92 43.57 -14.14
CA LYS A 191 24.64 43.24 -15.55
C LYS A 191 23.16 42.92 -15.82
N ILE A 192 22.50 42.19 -14.92
CA ILE A 192 21.06 41.86 -15.06
C ILE A 192 20.22 43.13 -14.96
N LEU A 193 20.48 44.01 -14.00
CA LEU A 193 19.75 45.28 -13.88
C LEU A 193 20.02 46.23 -15.05
N GLY A 194 21.22 46.16 -15.65
CA GLY A 194 21.58 46.91 -16.85
C GLY A 194 21.11 46.29 -18.17
N SER A 195 20.42 45.14 -18.15
CA SER A 195 20.03 44.40 -19.37
C SER A 195 18.84 45.01 -20.12
N GLY A 196 18.14 45.97 -19.51
CA GLY A 196 16.90 46.55 -20.04
C GLY A 196 15.65 45.73 -19.72
N LEU A 197 15.75 44.61 -19.00
CA LEU A 197 14.61 43.90 -18.43
C LEU A 197 13.92 44.75 -17.35
N SER A 198 12.60 44.73 -17.34
CA SER A 198 11.84 45.43 -16.31
C SER A 198 11.93 44.69 -14.97
N LEU A 199 11.69 45.39 -13.86
CA LEU A 199 11.61 44.74 -12.54
C LEU A 199 10.47 43.74 -12.43
N ALA A 200 9.43 43.81 -13.28
CA ALA A 200 8.32 42.86 -13.26
C ALA A 200 8.65 41.55 -13.97
N ASP A 201 9.64 41.55 -14.86
CA ASP A 201 10.09 40.37 -15.61
C ASP A 201 11.15 39.55 -14.85
N LEU A 202 11.79 40.14 -13.84
CA LEU A 202 12.81 39.52 -12.97
C LEU A 202 12.18 38.88 -11.72
#